data_AF-A0A4R6FPK5-F1
#
_entry.id   AF-A0A4R6FPK5-F1
#
_cell.length_a   1.000
_cell.length_b   1.000
_cell.length_c   1.000
_cell.angle_alpha   90.00
_cell.angle_beta   90.00
_cell.angle_gamma   90.00
#
_symmetry.space_group_name_H-M   'P 1'
#
loop_
_entity.id
_entity.type
_entity.pdbx_description
1 polymer ?
#
loop_
_entity_poly.entity_id
_entity_poly.type
_entity_poly.pdbx_seq_one_letter_code
_entity_poly.pdbx_strand_id
1 'polypeptide(L)'
;MGTTKPWLAHNTGDFGEAFANVEGIDFMIDDNPWGWYNVRGHRPLRFTSASATSFIPCPNDRCRRGGFDFGTFLRNHTYGSKITDIDKSYPCSGDEGTPAGRRKGDPCMNSFKVKGTITYKSGAE
;
A
#
# COMPACT_ATOMS: atom_id res chain seq x y z
N MET A 1 -11.95 19.58 7.92
CA MET A 1 -11.47 19.11 6.60
C MET A 1 -10.31 18.17 6.88
N GLY A 2 -10.53 16.87 6.72
CA GLY A 2 -9.53 15.85 7.06
C GLY A 2 -8.38 15.88 6.07
N THR A 3 -7.17 16.02 6.58
CA THR A 3 -5.92 16.04 5.79
C THR A 3 -5.73 14.67 5.14
N THR A 4 -6.13 14.56 3.87
CA THR A 4 -5.80 13.43 3.01
C THR A 4 -4.29 13.35 2.89
N LYS A 5 -3.69 12.21 3.28
CA LYS A 5 -2.25 12.00 3.05
C LYS A 5 -1.99 12.07 1.54
N PRO A 6 -1.08 12.94 1.08
CA PRO A 6 -0.84 13.11 -0.35
C PRO A 6 -0.29 11.83 -0.98
N TRP A 7 -0.59 11.64 -2.26
CA TRP A 7 0.09 10.65 -3.08
C TRP A 7 1.56 11.08 -3.27
N LEU A 8 2.48 10.12 -3.32
CA LEU A 8 3.92 10.44 -3.42
C LEU A 8 4.37 10.76 -4.86
N ALA A 9 3.52 10.54 -5.86
CA ALA A 9 3.84 10.85 -7.26
C ALA A 9 3.68 12.35 -7.59
N HIS A 10 2.63 12.99 -7.06
CA HIS A 10 2.42 14.43 -7.00
C HIS A 10 1.75 14.75 -5.66
N ASN A 11 2.10 15.87 -5.00
CA ASN A 11 1.57 16.26 -3.68
C ASN A 11 0.09 16.72 -3.78
N THR A 12 -0.77 15.81 -4.22
CA THR A 12 -2.21 15.97 -4.44
C THR A 12 -2.94 14.81 -3.77
N GLY A 13 -4.18 15.06 -3.36
CA GLY A 13 -5.08 14.02 -2.86
C GLY A 13 -5.76 13.25 -3.99
N ASP A 14 -5.67 13.75 -5.23
CA ASP A 14 -6.32 13.16 -6.40
C ASP A 14 -5.45 12.10 -7.06
N PHE A 15 -6.04 10.92 -7.32
CA PHE A 15 -5.33 9.80 -7.95
C PHE A 15 -5.00 10.07 -9.42
N GLY A 16 -5.93 10.69 -10.17
CA GLY A 16 -5.78 10.92 -11.60
C GLY A 16 -4.69 11.94 -11.92
N GLU A 17 -4.55 12.96 -11.08
CA GLU A 17 -3.42 13.89 -11.11
C GLU A 17 -2.10 13.21 -10.73
N ALA A 18 -2.11 12.37 -9.68
CA ALA A 18 -0.91 11.68 -9.22
C ALA A 18 -0.37 10.64 -10.23
N PHE A 19 -1.25 9.99 -11.00
CA PHE A 19 -0.90 8.91 -11.92
C PHE A 19 -1.51 9.15 -13.30
N ALA A 20 -1.14 10.26 -13.94
CA ALA A 20 -1.77 10.71 -15.19
C ALA A 20 -1.71 9.69 -16.36
N ASN A 21 -0.72 8.78 -16.36
CA ASN A 21 -0.54 7.73 -17.36
C ASN A 21 -1.41 6.47 -17.11
N VAL A 22 -2.05 6.38 -15.95
CA VAL A 22 -2.90 5.26 -15.55
C VAL A 22 -4.36 5.59 -15.85
N GLU A 23 -5.05 4.66 -16.51
CA GLU A 23 -6.50 4.71 -16.70
C GLU A 23 -7.23 4.19 -15.47
N GLY A 24 -6.74 3.09 -14.90
CA GLY A 24 -7.35 2.48 -13.72
C GLY A 24 -6.45 1.47 -13.03
N ILE A 25 -6.83 1.13 -11.81
CA ILE A 25 -6.23 0.05 -11.02
C ILE A 25 -7.33 -0.79 -10.38
N ASP A 26 -7.05 -2.08 -10.18
CA ASP A 26 -7.87 -2.96 -9.35
C ASP A 26 -6.95 -3.90 -8.58
N PHE A 27 -6.80 -3.64 -7.28
CA PHE A 27 -5.95 -4.43 -6.40
C PHE A 27 -6.75 -5.00 -5.24
N MET A 28 -6.46 -6.24 -4.91
CA MET A 28 -6.77 -6.86 -3.63
C MET A 28 -5.49 -6.92 -2.81
N ILE A 29 -5.54 -6.39 -1.60
CA ILE A 29 -4.42 -6.40 -0.66
C ILE A 29 -4.88 -7.09 0.61
N ASP A 30 -4.28 -8.23 0.87
CA ASP A 30 -4.41 -8.93 2.14
C ASP A 30 -3.28 -8.44 3.07
N ASP A 31 -3.65 -7.68 4.10
CA ASP A 31 -2.77 -7.12 5.12
C ASP A 31 -2.51 -8.07 6.31
N ASN A 32 -3.09 -9.27 6.28
CA ASN A 32 -2.89 -10.30 7.28
C ASN A 32 -2.90 -11.72 6.65
N PRO A 33 -1.99 -12.00 5.70
CA PRO A 33 -2.01 -13.23 4.90
C PRO A 33 -1.72 -14.48 5.75
N TRP A 34 -1.16 -14.30 6.95
CA TRP A 34 -0.86 -15.39 7.89
C TRP A 34 -1.96 -15.57 8.96
N GLY A 35 -2.95 -14.70 9.00
CA GLY A 35 -4.05 -14.76 9.95
C GLY A 35 -3.70 -14.41 11.40
N TRP A 36 -2.50 -13.93 11.68
CA TRP A 36 -2.02 -13.64 13.04
C TRP A 36 -2.79 -12.51 13.74
N TYR A 37 -3.39 -11.60 12.97
CA TYR A 37 -4.06 -10.40 13.49
C TYR A 37 -5.60 -10.43 13.30
N ASN A 38 -6.20 -11.63 13.20
CA ASN A 38 -7.63 -11.86 12.87
C ASN A 38 -8.64 -11.49 13.99
N VAL A 39 -8.31 -10.59 14.92
CA VAL A 39 -9.06 -10.37 16.17
C VAL A 39 -10.53 -9.96 15.95
N ARG A 40 -10.86 -9.36 14.79
CA ARG A 40 -12.23 -8.91 14.45
C ARG A 40 -12.76 -9.48 13.13
N GLY A 41 -12.15 -10.57 12.66
CA GLY A 41 -12.34 -11.07 11.29
C GLY A 41 -11.50 -10.29 10.29
N HIS A 42 -11.11 -10.97 9.21
CA HIS A 42 -10.20 -10.45 8.22
C HIS A 42 -10.79 -10.59 6.82
N ARG A 43 -10.65 -9.53 6.03
CA ARG A 43 -11.04 -9.50 4.62
C ARG A 43 -10.00 -8.70 3.86
N PRO A 44 -9.49 -9.22 2.74
CA PRO A 44 -8.65 -8.45 1.85
C PRO A 44 -9.31 -7.12 1.47
N LEU A 45 -8.51 -6.07 1.45
CA LEU A 45 -8.89 -4.73 1.08
C LEU A 45 -8.90 -4.60 -0.44
N ARG A 46 -9.93 -3.96 -1.02
CA ARG A 46 -9.98 -3.69 -2.46
C ARG A 46 -9.70 -2.22 -2.76
N PHE A 47 -8.76 -1.99 -3.67
CA PHE A 47 -8.27 -0.68 -4.08
C PHE A 47 -8.57 -0.47 -5.55
N THR A 48 -9.32 0.59 -5.84
CA THR A 48 -9.58 1.09 -7.19
C THR A 48 -9.10 2.53 -7.30
N SER A 49 -9.00 3.09 -8.51
CA SER A 49 -8.64 4.50 -8.69
C SER A 49 -9.54 5.47 -7.90
N ALA A 50 -10.80 5.10 -7.65
CA ALA A 50 -11.76 5.89 -6.87
C ALA A 50 -11.63 5.73 -5.35
N SER A 51 -11.06 4.62 -4.85
CA SER A 51 -11.06 4.27 -3.43
C SER A 51 -9.67 4.10 -2.83
N ALA A 52 -8.62 4.29 -3.61
CA ALA A 52 -7.28 3.98 -3.16
C ALA A 52 -6.75 5.01 -2.16
N THR A 53 -5.83 4.55 -1.30
CA THR A 53 -5.04 5.42 -0.42
C THR A 53 -3.56 5.13 -0.61
N SER A 54 -2.70 6.11 -0.37
CA SER A 54 -1.26 5.98 -0.56
C SER A 54 -0.59 5.06 0.46
N PHE A 55 -1.26 4.73 1.55
CA PHE A 55 -0.68 3.96 2.63
C PHE A 55 -1.69 3.06 3.33
N ILE A 56 -1.29 1.82 3.58
CA ILE A 56 -2.09 0.81 4.28
C ILE A 56 -1.42 0.54 5.63
N PRO A 57 -2.08 0.85 6.77
CA PRO A 57 -1.50 0.60 8.08
C PRO A 57 -1.34 -0.90 8.35
N CYS A 58 -0.31 -1.26 9.11
CA CYS A 58 -0.15 -2.64 9.57
C CYS A 58 -1.20 -2.98 10.66
N PRO A 59 -1.88 -4.13 10.59
CA PRO A 59 -2.86 -4.54 11.62
C PRO A 59 -2.21 -5.02 12.93
N ASN A 60 -0.87 -5.17 12.97
CA ASN A 60 -0.16 -5.51 14.19
C ASN A 60 -0.08 -4.27 15.11
N ASP A 61 -0.79 -4.29 16.24
CA ASP A 61 -0.80 -3.20 17.23
C ASP A 61 0.57 -2.86 17.82
N ARG A 62 1.52 -3.81 17.78
CA ARG A 62 2.90 -3.58 18.21
C ARG A 62 3.71 -2.86 17.14
N CYS A 63 3.30 -2.95 15.88
CA CYS A 63 3.97 -2.31 14.77
C CYS A 63 3.90 -0.79 14.90
N ARG A 64 5.07 -0.17 14.97
CA ARG A 64 5.28 1.27 14.94
C ARG A 64 5.83 1.65 13.57
N ARG A 65 5.34 2.78 13.05
CA ARG A 65 5.83 3.42 11.81
C ARG A 65 5.73 2.54 10.56
N GLY A 66 5.01 1.41 10.63
CA GLY A 66 4.93 0.41 9.58
C GLY A 66 3.59 0.34 8.90
N GLY A 67 3.62 -0.42 7.82
CA GLY A 67 2.53 -0.59 6.89
C GLY A 67 3.08 -0.81 5.49
N PHE A 68 2.21 -0.69 4.51
CA PHE A 68 2.53 -0.79 3.11
C PHE A 68 2.34 0.56 2.42
N ASP A 69 3.43 1.09 1.86
CA ASP A 69 3.42 2.31 1.04
C ASP A 69 2.97 1.97 -0.38
N PHE A 70 1.64 1.95 -0.55
CA PHE A 70 1.01 1.66 -1.82
C PHE A 70 1.29 2.76 -2.87
N GLY A 71 1.49 4.00 -2.45
CA GLY A 71 1.82 5.11 -3.33
C GLY A 71 3.17 4.92 -4.02
N THR A 72 4.22 4.61 -3.25
CA THR A 72 5.56 4.31 -3.80
C THR A 72 5.52 3.05 -4.66
N PHE A 73 4.81 2.01 -4.20
CA PHE A 73 4.60 0.79 -4.98
C PHE A 73 4.01 1.11 -6.36
N LEU A 74 2.89 1.84 -6.42
CA LEU A 74 2.23 2.20 -7.68
C LEU A 74 3.17 3.01 -8.56
N ARG A 75 3.81 4.05 -8.04
CA ARG A 75 4.74 4.89 -8.82
C ARG A 75 5.84 4.07 -9.48
N ASN A 76 6.43 3.11 -8.75
CA ASN A 76 7.50 2.27 -9.28
C ASN A 76 7.00 1.31 -10.36
N HIS A 77 5.76 0.84 -10.26
CA HIS A 77 5.16 -0.02 -11.27
C HIS A 77 4.65 0.75 -12.48
N THR A 78 4.15 1.97 -12.31
CA THR A 78 3.56 2.78 -13.39
C THR A 78 4.58 3.56 -14.21
N TYR A 79 5.67 4.03 -13.58
CA TYR A 79 6.70 4.85 -14.24
C TYR A 79 8.06 4.16 -14.34
N GLY A 80 8.32 3.13 -13.53
CA GLY A 80 9.58 2.40 -13.56
C GLY A 80 9.51 1.16 -14.43
N SER A 81 8.85 0.11 -13.93
CA SER A 81 8.85 -1.23 -14.54
C SER A 81 7.74 -1.47 -15.57
N LYS A 82 6.70 -0.62 -15.59
CA LYS A 82 5.49 -0.73 -16.44
C LYS A 82 4.80 -2.10 -16.37
N ILE A 83 4.84 -2.75 -15.21
CA ILE A 83 4.16 -4.04 -14.99
C ILE A 83 2.65 -3.81 -14.93
N THR A 84 1.89 -4.65 -15.63
CA THR A 84 0.42 -4.61 -15.67
C THR A 84 -0.22 -5.52 -14.64
N ASP A 85 0.40 -6.68 -14.36
CA ASP A 85 -0.16 -7.73 -13.50
C ASP A 85 0.77 -8.04 -12.34
N ILE A 86 0.23 -8.06 -11.13
CA ILE A 86 1.00 -8.21 -9.91
C ILE A 86 0.34 -9.26 -9.04
N ASP A 87 1.15 -10.20 -8.53
CA ASP A 87 0.77 -11.16 -7.51
C ASP A 87 2.01 -11.47 -6.65
N LYS A 88 2.26 -10.64 -5.63
CA LYS A 88 3.49 -10.68 -4.82
C LYS A 88 3.21 -10.36 -3.35
N SER A 89 4.14 -10.78 -2.48
CA SER A 89 4.11 -10.42 -1.07
C SER A 89 5.18 -9.37 -0.78
N TYR A 90 4.82 -8.34 0.00
CA TYR A 90 5.71 -7.27 0.41
C TYR A 90 5.83 -7.23 1.92
N PRO A 91 7.03 -7.08 2.50
CA PRO A 91 7.20 -7.00 3.94
C PRO A 91 6.64 -5.68 4.48
N CYS A 92 6.18 -5.70 5.74
CA CYS A 92 5.89 -4.47 6.46
C CYS A 92 7.16 -3.62 6.62
N SER A 93 7.05 -2.32 6.40
CA SER A 93 8.17 -1.38 6.51
C SER A 93 8.52 -0.94 7.94
N GLY A 94 7.74 -1.38 8.95
CA GLY A 94 7.86 -0.92 10.33
C GLY A 94 8.65 -1.83 11.26
N ASP A 95 8.54 -1.53 12.54
CA ASP A 95 9.22 -2.22 13.63
C ASP A 95 8.32 -2.37 14.86
N GLU A 96 8.55 -3.36 15.72
CA GLU A 96 7.70 -3.64 16.89
C GLU A 96 8.06 -2.83 18.15
N GLY A 97 8.78 -1.72 17.98
CA GLY A 97 9.23 -0.84 19.07
C GLY A 97 10.07 -1.55 20.13
N THR A 98 10.58 -0.79 21.09
CA THR A 98 11.17 -1.34 22.32
C THR A 98 10.24 -1.04 23.51
N PRO A 99 10.33 -1.74 24.65
CA PRO A 99 9.47 -1.49 25.82
C PRO A 99 9.42 -0.02 26.27
N ALA A 100 10.47 0.77 26.01
CA ALA A 100 10.53 2.21 26.32
C ALA A 100 10.06 3.14 25.17
N GLY A 101 9.55 2.59 24.05
CA GLY A 101 8.84 3.30 22.98
C GLY A 101 9.64 4.28 22.10
N ARG A 102 10.85 4.67 22.49
CA ARG A 102 11.64 5.71 21.81
C ARG A 102 12.61 5.20 20.74
N ARG A 103 12.99 3.92 20.76
CA ARG A 103 13.98 3.33 19.84
C ARG A 103 13.33 2.41 18.81
N LYS A 104 13.99 2.25 17.66
CA LYS A 104 13.65 1.21 16.67
C LYS A 104 13.73 -0.16 17.34
N GLY A 105 12.64 -0.90 17.29
CA GLY A 105 12.57 -2.29 17.73
C GLY A 105 12.96 -3.26 16.63
N ASP A 106 12.63 -4.53 16.85
CA ASP A 106 12.78 -5.57 15.83
C ASP A 106 11.86 -5.29 14.64
N PRO A 107 12.25 -5.67 13.40
CA PRO A 107 11.41 -5.50 12.23
C PRO A 107 10.04 -6.18 12.41
N CYS A 108 8.98 -5.52 11.94
CA CYS A 108 7.66 -6.13 11.95
C CYS A 108 7.64 -7.32 10.98
N MET A 109 7.29 -8.50 11.47
CA MET A 109 7.29 -9.74 10.68
C MET A 109 6.01 -9.93 9.84
N ASN A 110 5.10 -8.95 9.82
CA ASN A 110 3.95 -9.02 8.95
C ASN A 110 4.31 -8.78 7.47
N SER A 111 3.48 -9.27 6.57
CA SER A 111 3.58 -9.01 5.14
C SER A 111 2.21 -8.69 4.55
N PHE A 112 2.22 -8.09 3.37
CA PHE A 112 1.04 -7.72 2.59
C PHE A 112 1.06 -8.54 1.30
N LYS A 113 0.04 -9.37 1.07
CA LYS A 113 -0.13 -10.08 -0.19
C LYS A 113 -0.93 -9.18 -1.13
N VAL A 114 -0.27 -8.72 -2.18
CA VAL A 114 -0.79 -7.75 -3.14
C VAL A 114 -1.04 -8.47 -4.45
N LYS A 115 -2.29 -8.45 -4.90
CA LYS A 115 -2.70 -9.00 -6.18
C LYS A 115 -3.55 -8.00 -6.94
N GLY A 116 -3.25 -7.74 -8.20
CA GLY A 116 -4.07 -6.82 -8.98
C GLY A 116 -3.45 -6.40 -10.30
N THR A 117 -4.14 -5.46 -10.93
CA THR A 117 -3.81 -4.98 -12.27
C THR A 117 -3.74 -3.47 -12.35
N ILE A 118 -2.92 -2.98 -13.27
CA ILE A 118 -2.81 -1.58 -13.69
C ILE A 118 -3.17 -1.50 -15.17
N THR A 119 -4.14 -0.65 -15.51
CA THR A 119 -4.52 -0.33 -16.88
C THR A 119 -3.97 1.04 -17.24
N TYR A 120 -3.19 1.13 -18.31
CA TYR A 120 -2.61 2.39 -18.80
C TYR A 120 -3.48 3.02 -19.88
N LYS A 121 -3.50 4.35 -19.94
CA LYS A 121 -4.19 5.07 -21.02
C LYS A 121 -3.49 4.78 -22.36
N SER A 122 -4.27 4.66 -23.43
CA SER A 122 -3.72 4.49 -24.78
C SER A 122 -2.80 5.66 -25.15
N GLY A 123 -1.58 5.35 -25.62
CA GLY A 123 -0.57 6.35 -25.97
C GLY A 123 0.36 6.78 -24.83
N ALA A 124 0.27 6.17 -23.65
CA ALA A 124 1.23 6.34 -22.56
C ALA A 124 2.50 5.46 -22.77
N GLU A 125 3.25 5.73 -23.84
CA GLU A 125 4.58 5.16 -24.09
C GLU A 125 5.69 5.89 -23.32
#